data_AF-A0A0H4VQ36-F1
#
_entry.id   AF-A0A0H4VQ36-F1
#
_cell.length_a   1.000
_cell.length_b   1.000
_cell.length_c   1.000
_cell.angle_alpha   90.00
_cell.angle_beta   90.00
_cell.angle_gamma   90.00
#
_symmetry.space_group_name_H-M   'P 1'
#
loop_
_entity.id
_entity.type
_entity.pdbx_description
1 polymer ?
#
loop_
_entity_poly.entity_id
_entity_poly.type
_entity_poly.pdbx_seq_one_letter_code
_entity_poly.pdbx_strand_id
1 'polypeptide(L)'
;MNADIRQHLLAHIDKTHSAVEASYPTAPVYPGTPEYLEKRRLLLADLSLHLAQDALAGDFPKPSKVRQHLFAITRLYAELFPTEGFDAVAQLLSPEAVENISAG
;
A
#
# COMPACT_ATOMS: atom_id res chain seq x y z
N MET A 1 -13.48 -13.93 15.09
CA MET A 1 -12.08 -14.32 15.38
C MET A 1 -11.86 -14.24 16.88
N ASN A 2 -11.20 -15.23 17.49
CA ASN A 2 -10.80 -15.18 18.90
C ASN A 2 -9.77 -14.03 19.11
N ALA A 3 -9.83 -13.34 20.26
CA ALA A 3 -8.92 -12.24 20.60
C ALA A 3 -7.45 -12.65 20.60
N ASP A 4 -7.10 -13.84 21.10
CA ASP A 4 -5.73 -14.36 21.13
C ASP A 4 -5.21 -14.61 19.72
N ILE A 5 -6.04 -15.15 18.82
CA ILE A 5 -5.69 -15.33 17.42
C ILE A 5 -5.44 -13.97 16.75
N ARG A 6 -6.31 -12.99 17.02
CA ARG A 6 -6.15 -11.63 16.50
C ARG A 6 -4.83 -11.00 16.95
N GLN A 7 -4.51 -11.09 18.24
CA GLN A 7 -3.27 -10.54 18.79
C GLN A 7 -2.03 -11.24 18.21
N HIS A 8 -2.06 -12.57 18.04
CA HIS A 8 -0.96 -13.28 17.38
C HIS A 8 -0.78 -12.86 15.91
N LEU A 9 -1.86 -12.65 15.16
CA LEU A 9 -1.78 -12.18 13.77
C LEU A 9 -1.22 -10.76 13.69
N LEU A 10 -1.71 -9.85 14.54
CA LEU A 10 -1.21 -8.47 14.60
C LEU A 10 0.28 -8.43 14.96
N ALA A 11 0.71 -9.18 15.96
CA ALA A 11 2.12 -9.28 16.33
C ALA A 11 3.00 -9.83 15.18
N HIS A 12 2.48 -10.78 14.40
CA HIS A 12 3.19 -11.31 13.24
C HIS A 12 3.28 -10.28 12.10
N ILE A 13 2.20 -9.54 11.86
CA ILE A 13 2.16 -8.45 10.88
C ILE A 13 3.17 -7.36 11.26
N ASP A 14 3.17 -6.91 12.51
CA ASP A 14 4.11 -5.89 13.00
C ASP A 14 5.56 -6.33 12.82
N LYS A 15 5.89 -7.57 13.22
CA LYS A 15 7.24 -8.14 13.01
C LYS A 15 7.63 -8.17 11.54
N THR A 16 6.69 -8.54 10.67
CA THR A 16 6.94 -8.65 9.22
C THR A 16 7.12 -7.27 8.60
N HIS A 17 6.28 -6.31 9.00
CA HIS A 17 6.38 -4.90 8.58
C HIS A 17 7.76 -4.33 8.92
N SER A 18 8.23 -4.48 10.17
CA SER A 18 9.58 -4.03 10.54
C SER A 18 10.69 -4.70 9.73
N ALA A 19 10.52 -5.98 9.34
CA ALA A 19 11.50 -6.67 8.50
C ALA A 19 11.50 -6.14 7.05
N VAL A 20 10.34 -5.79 6.51
CA VAL A 20 10.22 -5.15 5.19
C VAL A 20 10.85 -3.76 5.20
N GLU A 21 10.54 -2.93 6.20
CA GLU A 21 11.12 -1.58 6.34
C GLU A 21 12.65 -1.63 6.44
N ALA A 22 13.19 -2.54 7.25
CA ALA A 22 14.63 -2.73 7.40
C ALA A 22 15.32 -3.20 6.11
N SER A 23 14.56 -3.74 5.15
CA SER A 23 15.06 -4.20 3.86
C SER A 23 15.05 -3.11 2.79
N TYR A 24 14.53 -1.91 3.08
CA TYR A 24 14.51 -0.83 2.11
C TYR A 24 15.94 -0.36 1.75
N PRO A 25 16.20 -0.08 0.46
CA PRO A 25 17.49 0.43 0.03
C PRO A 25 17.74 1.81 0.63
N THR A 26 18.92 2.02 1.19
CA THR A 26 19.35 3.29 1.80
C THR A 26 19.84 4.30 0.77
N ALA A 27 20.27 3.83 -0.41
CA ALA A 27 20.63 4.67 -1.54
C ALA A 27 19.41 4.96 -2.44
N PRO A 28 19.39 6.08 -3.19
CA PRO A 28 18.42 6.31 -4.24
C PRO A 28 18.40 5.16 -5.25
N VAL A 29 17.20 4.81 -5.71
CA VAL A 29 16.95 3.74 -6.66
C VAL A 29 16.18 4.29 -7.85
N TYR A 30 16.56 3.89 -9.06
CA TYR A 30 16.13 4.52 -10.30
C TYR A 30 15.39 3.53 -11.21
N PRO A 31 14.35 3.97 -11.95
CA PRO A 31 13.66 3.12 -12.91
C PRO A 31 14.63 2.45 -13.89
N GLY A 32 14.40 1.17 -14.18
CA GLY A 32 15.23 0.37 -15.08
C GLY A 32 16.40 -0.36 -14.42
N THR A 33 16.66 -0.16 -13.12
CA THR A 33 17.65 -0.96 -12.38
C THR A 33 17.00 -2.16 -11.67
N PRO A 34 17.75 -3.25 -11.39
CA PRO A 34 17.23 -4.39 -10.63
C PRO A 34 16.70 -4.01 -9.24
N GLU A 35 17.38 -3.07 -8.56
CA GLU A 35 17.03 -2.61 -7.22
C GLU A 35 15.67 -1.88 -7.22
N TYR A 36 15.28 -1.29 -8.36
CA TYR A 36 13.99 -0.63 -8.50
C TYR A 36 12.84 -1.59 -8.37
N LEU A 37 12.92 -2.70 -9.09
CA LEU A 37 11.89 -3.73 -9.03
C LEU A 37 11.79 -4.31 -7.62
N GLU A 38 12.94 -4.55 -6.98
CA GLU A 38 12.96 -5.05 -5.61
C GLU A 38 12.35 -4.06 -4.61
N LYS A 39 12.68 -2.77 -4.73
CA LYS A 39 12.05 -1.71 -3.92
C LYS A 39 10.52 -1.68 -4.11
N ARG A 40 10.02 -1.88 -5.34
CA ARG A 40 8.57 -1.92 -5.62
C ARG A 40 7.89 -3.15 -4.98
N ARG A 41 8.56 -4.30 -4.95
CA ARG A 41 8.06 -5.49 -4.24
C ARG A 41 7.98 -5.27 -2.73
N LEU A 42 9.03 -4.71 -2.14
CA LEU A 42 9.05 -4.36 -0.72
C LEU A 42 7.92 -3.38 -0.37
N LEU A 43 7.74 -2.33 -1.18
CA LEU A 43 6.67 -1.35 -0.97
C LEU A 43 5.26 -1.96 -1.12
N LEU A 44 5.06 -2.87 -2.07
CA LEU A 44 3.80 -3.61 -2.19
C LEU A 44 3.52 -4.48 -0.96
N ALA A 45 4.54 -5.17 -0.45
CA ALA A 45 4.42 -5.98 0.75
C ALA A 45 4.05 -5.12 1.96
N ASP A 46 4.74 -4.00 2.14
CA ASP A 46 4.52 -3.02 3.22
C ASP A 46 3.09 -2.46 3.24
N LEU A 47 2.62 -1.96 2.09
CA LEU A 47 1.26 -1.44 1.95
C LEU A 47 0.19 -2.52 2.18
N SER A 48 0.48 -3.76 1.79
CA SER A 48 -0.42 -4.90 2.02
C SER A 48 -0.50 -5.27 3.50
N LEU A 49 0.62 -5.17 4.24
CA LEU A 49 0.67 -5.39 5.68
C LEU A 49 -0.12 -4.32 6.43
N HIS A 50 -0.04 -3.05 6.03
CA HIS A 50 -0.88 -1.99 6.59
C HIS A 50 -2.37 -2.26 6.38
N LEU A 51 -2.77 -2.68 5.17
CA LEU A 51 -4.16 -3.03 4.88
C LEU A 51 -4.63 -4.23 5.74
N ALA A 52 -3.78 -5.24 5.93
CA ALA A 52 -4.07 -6.38 6.78
C ALA A 52 -4.18 -6.00 8.26
N GLN A 53 -3.28 -5.15 8.76
CA GLN A 53 -3.29 -4.63 10.12
C GLN A 53 -4.60 -3.89 10.41
N ASP A 54 -5.00 -2.99 9.52
CA ASP A 54 -6.25 -2.23 9.61
C ASP A 54 -7.48 -3.13 9.62
N ALA A 55 -7.51 -4.17 8.78
CA ALA A 55 -8.61 -5.14 8.76
C ALA A 55 -8.73 -5.96 10.06
N LEU A 56 -7.63 -6.08 10.82
CA LEU A 56 -7.55 -6.87 12.04
C LEU A 56 -7.60 -6.03 13.33
N ALA A 57 -7.51 -4.70 13.26
CA ALA A 57 -7.41 -3.81 14.43
C ALA A 57 -8.65 -3.75 15.33
N GLY A 58 -9.78 -4.33 14.92
CA GLY A 58 -10.98 -4.51 15.76
C GLY A 58 -12.22 -3.89 15.14
N ASP A 59 -12.14 -2.60 14.83
CA ASP A 59 -13.15 -1.89 14.04
C ASP A 59 -12.74 -1.85 12.57
N PHE A 60 -13.72 -1.86 11.67
CA PHE A 60 -13.42 -1.65 10.26
C PHE A 60 -12.85 -0.24 10.05
N PRO A 61 -11.74 -0.09 9.31
CA PRO A 61 -11.20 1.22 8.97
C PRO A 61 -12.23 2.06 8.21
N LYS A 62 -12.13 3.39 8.36
CA LYS A 62 -12.97 4.32 7.59
C LYS A 62 -12.82 4.05 6.09
N PRO A 63 -13.91 4.15 5.30
CA PRO A 63 -13.84 3.91 3.85
C PRO A 63 -12.77 4.74 3.13
N SER A 64 -12.51 5.97 3.59
CA SER A 64 -11.44 6.82 3.05
C SER A 64 -10.04 6.24 3.25
N LYS A 65 -9.77 5.63 4.42
CA LYS A 65 -8.48 4.99 4.71
C LYS A 65 -8.28 3.74 3.87
N VAL A 66 -9.32 2.91 3.76
CA VAL A 66 -9.31 1.73 2.86
C VAL A 66 -9.04 2.16 1.42
N ARG A 67 -9.75 3.20 0.94
CA ARG A 67 -9.54 3.75 -0.40
C ARG A 67 -8.10 4.19 -0.62
N GLN A 68 -7.47 4.86 0.35
CA GLN A 68 -6.06 5.28 0.26
C GLN A 68 -5.10 4.08 0.16
N HIS A 69 -5.29 3.04 0.97
CA HIS A 69 -4.48 1.82 0.88
C HIS A 69 -4.64 1.15 -0.49
N LEU A 70 -5.88 0.97 -0.96
CA LEU A 70 -6.15 0.36 -2.25
C LEU A 70 -5.62 1.20 -3.41
N PHE A 71 -5.71 2.53 -3.33
CA PHE A 71 -5.12 3.44 -4.31
C PHE A 71 -3.61 3.24 -4.41
N ALA A 72 -2.89 3.25 -3.28
CA ALA A 72 -1.44 3.10 -3.27
C ALA A 72 -0.99 1.74 -3.84
N ILE A 73 -1.64 0.65 -3.42
CA ILE A 73 -1.36 -0.70 -3.93
C ILE A 73 -1.64 -0.78 -5.42
N THR A 74 -2.81 -0.32 -5.86
CA THR A 74 -3.22 -0.39 -7.27
C THR A 74 -2.34 0.49 -8.15
N ARG A 75 -1.89 1.64 -7.66
CA ARG A 75 -0.97 2.52 -8.39
C ARG A 75 0.37 1.83 -8.64
N LEU A 76 0.91 1.09 -7.68
CA LEU A 76 2.12 0.30 -7.88
C LEU A 76 1.93 -0.84 -8.87
N TYR A 77 0.78 -1.52 -8.84
CA TYR A 77 0.46 -2.52 -9.87
C TYR A 77 0.33 -1.89 -11.25
N ALA A 78 -0.26 -0.70 -11.38
CA ALA A 78 -0.33 0.03 -12.64
C ALA A 78 1.05 0.40 -13.19
N GLU A 79 2.00 0.72 -12.32
CA GLU A 79 3.39 0.97 -12.69
C GLU A 79 4.10 -0.30 -13.18
N LEU A 80 3.93 -1.43 -12.48
CA LEU A 80 4.59 -2.70 -12.80
C LEU A 80 3.96 -3.44 -13.99
N PHE A 81 2.65 -3.27 -14.19
CA PHE A 81 1.84 -3.97 -15.18
C PHE A 81 0.94 -2.98 -15.95
N PRO A 82 1.54 -2.10 -16.78
CA PRO A 82 0.82 -0.98 -17.40
C PRO A 82 -0.29 -1.40 -18.36
N THR A 83 -0.28 -2.64 -18.85
CA THR A 83 -1.25 -3.15 -19.83
C THR A 83 -2.44 -3.90 -19.21
N GLU A 84 -2.43 -4.14 -17.89
CA GLU A 84 -3.40 -5.00 -17.21
C GLU A 84 -4.62 -4.23 -16.64
N GLY A 85 -4.75 -2.93 -16.94
CA GLY A 85 -5.91 -2.13 -16.56
C GLY A 85 -5.92 -1.60 -15.12
N PHE A 86 -4.87 -1.83 -14.33
CA PHE A 86 -4.75 -1.31 -12.96
C PHE A 86 -4.79 0.22 -12.90
N ASP A 87 -4.34 0.92 -13.94
CA ASP A 87 -4.32 2.39 -13.96
C ASP A 87 -5.73 2.99 -13.86
N ALA A 88 -6.71 2.40 -14.57
CA ALA A 88 -8.10 2.82 -14.50
C ALA A 88 -8.69 2.60 -13.09
N VAL A 89 -8.35 1.48 -12.45
CA VAL A 89 -8.78 1.18 -11.08
C VAL A 89 -8.15 2.16 -10.09
N ALA A 90 -6.86 2.48 -10.25
CA ALA A 90 -6.18 3.49 -9.44
C ALA A 90 -6.83 4.87 -9.58
N GLN A 91 -7.21 5.27 -10.80
CA GLN A 91 -7.93 6.54 -11.02
C GLN A 91 -9.28 6.58 -10.29
N LEU A 92 -10.06 5.50 -10.33
CA LEU A 92 -11.34 5.39 -9.59
C LEU A 92 -11.15 5.45 -8.06
N LEU A 93 -10.02 4.96 -7.57
CA LEU A 93 -9.65 4.97 -6.16
C LEU A 93 -8.92 6.23 -5.74
N SER A 94 -8.53 7.10 -6.68
CA SER A 94 -7.81 8.33 -6.38
C SER A 94 -8.59 9.09 -5.31
N PRO A 95 -7.93 9.57 -4.25
CA PRO A 95 -8.53 10.64 -3.48
C PRO A 95 -8.77 11.77 -4.48
N GLU A 96 -10.04 12.13 -4.73
CA GLU A 96 -10.37 13.20 -5.65
C GLU A 96 -9.61 14.47 -5.28
N ALA A 97 -9.27 15.27 -6.29
CA ALA A 97 -8.51 16.48 -6.16
C ALA A 97 -9.21 17.49 -5.24
N VAL A 98 -8.41 18.18 -4.44
CA VAL A 98 -8.58 19.61 -4.11
C VAL A 98 -9.32 20.27 -5.26
N GLU A 99 -10.47 20.89 -4.97
CA GLU A 99 -11.24 21.68 -5.93
C GLU A 99 -10.29 22.47 -6.83
N ASN A 100 -10.47 22.35 -8.15
CA ASN A 100 -9.83 23.25 -9.09
C ASN A 100 -10.14 24.69 -8.66
N ILE A 101 -9.21 25.36 -7.98
CA ILE A 101 -9.23 26.82 -7.88
C ILE A 101 -8.78 27.33 -9.26
N SER A 102 -9.65 27.16 -10.24
CA SER A 102 -9.67 27.95 -11.45
C SER A 102 -10.95 28.80 -11.39
N ALA A 103 -10.91 29.78 -10.50
CA ALA A 103 -11.81 30.94 -10.48
C ALA A 103 -11.00 32.12 -9.94
N GLY A 104 -10.58 33.00 -10.85
CA GLY A 104 -9.77 34.20 -10.60
C GLY A 104 -8.97 34.57 -11.83
#